data_AF-A0A3B9K050-F1
#
_entry.id   AF-A0A3B9K050-F1
#
_cell.length_a   1.000
_cell.length_b   1.000
_cell.length_c   1.000
_cell.angle_alpha   90.00
_cell.angle_beta   90.00
_cell.angle_gamma   90.00
#
_symmetry.space_group_name_H-M   'P 1'
#
loop_
_entity.id
_entity.type
_entity.pdbx_description
1 polymer ?
#
loop_
_entity_poly.entity_id
_entity_poly.type
_entity_poly.pdbx_seq_one_letter_code
_entity_poly.pdbx_strand_id
1 'polypeptide(L)'
;DAASILKPMLARGELQTIGATTLDEYRKHFEKDAALARRFQSIQVAEPSPALAINILKGLRDRYEAHHKVSITDGAIVAAVSMSDRYVTDRFLPDKAIDLID
;
A
#
# COMPACT_ATOMS: atom_id res chain seq x y z
N ASP A 1 0.38 -1.47 25.63
CA ASP A 1 0.63 -0.04 25.92
C ASP A 1 1.87 0.56 25.28
N ALA A 2 2.07 0.39 23.95
CA ALA A 2 3.08 1.16 23.23
C ALA A 2 2.64 2.62 23.00
N ALA A 3 1.33 2.84 22.84
CA ALA A 3 0.77 4.17 22.61
C ALA A 3 1.00 5.15 23.77
N SER A 4 1.02 4.68 25.03
CA SER A 4 1.29 5.53 26.20
C SER A 4 2.73 6.04 26.23
N ILE A 5 3.68 5.26 25.70
CA ILE A 5 5.09 5.63 25.60
C ILE A 5 5.31 6.65 24.48
N LEU A 6 4.59 6.51 23.36
CA LEU A 6 4.77 7.37 22.18
C LEU A 6 4.09 8.74 22.34
N LYS A 7 2.96 8.81 23.07
CA LYS A 7 2.18 10.04 23.24
C LYS A 7 3.00 11.24 23.72
N PRO A 8 3.85 11.16 24.76
CA PRO A 8 4.69 12.28 25.19
C PRO A 8 5.72 12.73 24.15
N MET A 9 6.32 11.79 23.40
CA MET A 9 7.33 12.12 22.39
C MET A 9 6.72 12.80 21.17
N LEU A 10 5.59 12.27 20.71
CA LEU A 10 4.72 12.94 19.72
C LEU A 10 4.22 14.29 20.24
N ALA A 11 4.03 14.41 21.57
CA ALA A 11 3.57 15.63 22.19
C ALA A 11 4.56 16.78 22.04
N ARG A 12 5.85 16.47 22.22
CA ARG A 12 6.97 17.40 22.18
C ARG A 12 7.57 17.59 20.78
N GLY A 13 7.12 16.81 19.78
CA GLY A 13 7.65 16.85 18.42
C GLY A 13 9.02 16.19 18.27
N GLU A 14 9.46 15.40 19.26
CA GLU A 14 10.75 14.68 19.26
C GLU A 14 10.70 13.41 18.41
N LEU A 15 9.52 13.02 17.95
CA LEU A 15 9.29 11.81 17.17
C LEU A 15 8.49 12.13 15.91
N GLN A 16 9.09 11.87 14.75
CA GLN A 16 8.42 11.87 13.46
C GLN A 16 8.10 10.44 13.06
N THR A 17 6.84 10.16 12.76
CA THR A 17 6.38 8.81 12.39
C THR A 17 5.38 8.86 11.26
N ILE A 18 5.37 7.80 10.46
CA ILE A 18 4.35 7.51 9.46
C ILE A 18 3.69 6.19 9.87
N GLY A 19 2.37 6.20 9.97
CA GLY A 19 1.57 4.99 10.22
C GLY A 19 0.90 4.53 8.94
N ALA A 20 0.81 3.21 8.76
CA ALA A 20 0.00 2.58 7.72
C ALA A 20 -1.00 1.64 8.39
N THR A 21 -2.29 1.82 8.10
CA THR A 21 -3.38 1.04 8.69
C THR A 21 -4.47 0.82 7.66
N THR A 22 -5.27 -0.24 7.83
CA THR A 22 -6.55 -0.31 7.13
C THR A 22 -7.54 0.72 7.67
N LEU A 23 -8.57 1.05 6.89
CA LEU A 23 -9.61 1.99 7.32
C LEU A 23 -10.35 1.49 8.59
N ASP A 24 -10.57 0.18 8.68
CA ASP A 24 -11.28 -0.43 9.80
C ASP A 24 -10.46 -0.38 11.09
N GLU A 25 -9.16 -0.67 11.01
CA GLU A 25 -8.25 -0.56 12.16
C GLU A 25 -8.11 0.90 12.61
N TYR A 26 -8.02 1.84 11.67
CA TYR A 26 -7.99 3.26 11.96
C TYR A 26 -9.22 3.69 12.76
N ARG A 27 -10.43 3.35 12.29
CA ARG A 27 -11.69 3.66 12.99
C ARG A 27 -11.80 2.98 14.34
N LYS A 28 -11.39 1.71 14.43
CA LYS A 28 -11.55 0.91 15.64
C LYS A 28 -10.59 1.32 16.75
N HIS A 29 -9.36 1.69 16.41
CA HIS A 29 -8.27 1.86 17.38
C HIS A 29 -7.68 3.27 17.41
N PHE A 30 -7.58 3.95 16.27
CA PHE A 30 -6.87 5.23 16.18
C PHE A 30 -7.79 6.42 16.39
N GLU A 31 -8.92 6.45 15.69
CA GLU A 31 -9.91 7.54 15.73
C GLU A 31 -10.54 7.72 17.11
N LYS A 32 -10.64 6.63 17.89
CA LYS A 32 -11.14 6.66 19.27
C LYS A 32 -10.18 7.34 20.24
N ASP A 33 -8.90 7.46 19.89
CA ASP A 33 -7.90 8.11 20.73
C ASP A 33 -7.73 9.58 20.34
N ALA A 34 -8.43 10.47 21.05
CA ALA A 34 -8.44 11.90 20.77
C ALA A 34 -7.04 12.56 20.79
N ALA A 35 -6.08 11.99 21.53
CA ALA A 35 -4.72 12.53 21.58
C ALA A 35 -3.94 12.21 20.31
N LEU A 36 -4.11 10.99 19.76
CA LEU A 36 -3.47 10.57 18.51
C LEU A 36 -4.16 11.20 17.30
N ALA A 37 -5.49 11.22 17.26
CA ALA A 37 -6.26 11.79 16.15
C ALA A 37 -5.95 13.28 15.88
N ARG A 38 -5.52 14.04 16.90
CA ARG A 38 -5.12 15.46 16.75
C ARG A 38 -3.67 15.65 16.33
N ARG A 39 -2.85 14.60 16.38
CA ARG A 39 -1.40 14.66 16.14
C ARG A 39 -1.00 14.12 14.78
N PHE A 40 -1.87 13.34 14.16
CA PHE A 40 -1.65 12.75 12.86
C PHE A 40 -2.58 13.37 11.83
N GLN A 41 -2.03 13.63 10.65
CA GLN A 41 -2.83 13.94 9.47
C GLN A 41 -3.14 12.65 8.74
N SER A 42 -4.41 12.32 8.59
CA SER A 42 -4.82 11.18 7.77
C SER A 42 -4.62 11.50 6.29
N ILE A 43 -3.89 10.63 5.58
CA ILE A 43 -3.74 10.66 4.14
C ILE A 43 -4.36 9.38 3.60
N GLN A 44 -5.43 9.52 2.82
CA GLN A 44 -6.08 8.38 2.18
C GLN A 44 -5.27 7.96 0.95
N VAL A 45 -4.85 6.70 0.94
CA VAL A 45 -4.16 6.09 -0.20
C VAL A 45 -5.19 5.24 -0.94
N ALA A 46 -5.60 5.71 -2.11
CA ALA A 46 -6.53 4.98 -2.96
C ALA A 46 -5.81 3.91 -3.79
N GLU A 47 -6.56 2.89 -4.20
CA GLU A 47 -6.11 1.95 -5.23
C GLU A 47 -5.70 2.72 -6.51
N PRO A 48 -4.55 2.39 -7.12
CA PRO A 48 -4.12 3.02 -8.36
C PRO A 48 -5.03 2.61 -9.52
N SER A 49 -5.21 3.54 -10.48
CA SER A 49 -5.86 3.19 -11.75
C SER A 49 -5.09 2.07 -12.48
N PRO A 50 -5.74 1.25 -13.34
CA PRO A 50 -5.07 0.22 -14.12
C PRO A 50 -3.87 0.76 -14.93
N ALA A 51 -3.98 1.96 -15.51
CA ALA A 51 -2.89 2.61 -16.23
C ALA A 51 -1.70 2.93 -15.32
N LEU A 52 -1.96 3.41 -14.10
CA LEU A 52 -0.92 3.68 -13.11
C LEU A 52 -0.29 2.38 -12.60
N ALA A 53 -1.09 1.35 -12.35
CA ALA A 53 -0.61 0.04 -11.93
C ALA A 53 0.33 -0.57 -12.99
N ILE A 54 0.00 -0.48 -14.28
CA ILE A 54 0.90 -0.93 -15.37
C ILE A 54 2.26 -0.22 -15.28
N ASN A 55 2.29 1.09 -15.05
CA ASN A 55 3.54 1.83 -14.92
C ASN A 55 4.33 1.42 -13.67
N ILE A 56 3.66 1.16 -12.55
CA ILE A 56 4.29 0.63 -11.33
C ILE A 56 4.95 -0.72 -11.63
N LEU A 57 4.22 -1.66 -12.24
CA LEU A 57 4.74 -2.99 -12.59
C LEU A 57 5.89 -2.91 -13.59
N LYS A 58 5.84 -1.99 -14.57
CA LYS A 58 6.97 -1.71 -15.47
C LYS A 58 8.21 -1.26 -14.72
N GLY A 59 8.05 -0.42 -13.69
CA GLY A 59 9.16 0.00 -12.83
C GLY A 59 9.72 -1.13 -11.94
N LEU A 60 8.94 -2.18 -11.69
CA LEU A 60 9.35 -3.35 -10.92
C LEU A 60 9.96 -4.47 -11.79
N ARG A 61 9.76 -4.42 -13.12
CA ARG A 61 10.15 -5.48 -14.06
C ARG A 61 11.57 -6.00 -13.83
N ASP A 62 12.57 -5.12 -13.88
CA ASP A 62 13.98 -5.52 -13.82
C ASP A 62 14.30 -6.34 -12.58
N ARG A 63 13.67 -6.00 -11.45
CA ARG A 63 13.85 -6.72 -10.18
C ARG A 63 13.22 -8.12 -10.23
N TYR A 64 12.04 -8.26 -10.83
CA TYR A 64 11.34 -9.54 -10.96
C TYR A 64 11.99 -10.43 -12.00
N GLU A 65 12.40 -9.89 -13.16
CA GLU A 65 13.14 -10.63 -14.17
C GLU A 65 14.46 -11.19 -13.61
N ALA A 66 15.19 -10.38 -12.83
CA ALA A 66 16.41 -10.83 -12.17
C ALA A 66 16.16 -11.93 -11.12
N HIS A 67 15.05 -11.84 -10.38
CA HIS A 67 14.69 -12.83 -9.38
C HIS A 67 14.29 -14.18 -10.01
N HIS A 68 13.41 -14.13 -11.02
CA HIS A 68 12.80 -15.30 -11.65
C HIS A 68 13.58 -15.85 -12.84
N LYS A 69 14.57 -15.12 -13.35
CA LYS A 69 15.39 -15.46 -14.52
C LYS A 69 14.55 -15.65 -15.80
N VAL A 70 13.55 -14.81 -15.97
CA VAL A 70 12.64 -14.79 -17.12
C VAL A 70 12.52 -13.38 -17.68
N SER A 71 12.11 -13.26 -18.93
CA SER A 71 11.73 -11.97 -19.53
C SER A 71 10.21 -11.78 -19.47
N ILE A 72 9.77 -10.67 -18.89
CA ILE A 72 8.38 -10.31 -18.70
C ILE A 72 7.99 -9.28 -19.76
N THR A 73 7.21 -9.72 -20.74
CA THR A 73 6.79 -8.85 -21.85
C THR A 73 5.83 -7.74 -21.39
N ASP A 74 5.76 -6.65 -22.15
CA ASP A 74 4.75 -5.59 -21.95
C ASP A 74 3.32 -6.15 -21.98
N GLY A 75 3.05 -7.10 -22.89
CA GLY A 75 1.75 -7.76 -22.99
C GLY A 75 1.39 -8.55 -21.73
N ALA A 76 2.36 -9.22 -21.10
CA ALA A 76 2.14 -9.95 -19.85
C ALA A 76 1.76 -9.01 -18.70
N ILE A 77 2.43 -7.85 -18.58
CA ILE A 77 2.09 -6.85 -17.55
C ILE A 77 0.66 -6.31 -17.75
N VAL A 78 0.32 -5.93 -18.98
CA VAL A 78 -1.02 -5.41 -19.30
C VAL A 78 -2.09 -6.48 -19.02
N ALA A 79 -1.82 -7.74 -19.39
CA ALA A 79 -2.72 -8.85 -19.13
C ALA A 79 -2.89 -9.11 -17.62
N ALA A 80 -1.80 -9.13 -16.84
CA ALA A 80 -1.84 -9.34 -15.39
C ALA A 80 -2.68 -8.27 -14.70
N VAL A 81 -2.50 -6.99 -15.04
CA VAL A 81 -3.33 -5.90 -14.49
C VAL A 81 -4.78 -6.05 -14.91
N SER A 82 -5.06 -6.27 -16.20
CA SER A 82 -6.44 -6.33 -16.71
C SER A 82 -7.21 -7.53 -16.15
N MET A 83 -6.57 -8.68 -16.02
CA MET A 83 -7.18 -9.90 -15.52
C MET A 83 -7.38 -9.85 -14.00
N SER A 84 -6.38 -9.38 -13.24
CA SER A 84 -6.54 -9.22 -11.79
C SER A 84 -7.58 -8.16 -11.43
N ASP A 85 -7.63 -7.05 -12.16
CA ASP A 85 -8.66 -6.02 -11.96
C ASP A 85 -10.08 -6.57 -12.17
N ARG A 86 -10.27 -7.38 -13.22
CA ARG A 86 -11.58 -7.93 -13.57
C ARG A 86 -12.01 -9.10 -12.69
N TYR A 87 -11.10 -10.00 -12.33
CA TYR A 87 -11.45 -11.30 -11.77
C TYR A 87 -11.03 -11.48 -10.30
N VAL A 88 -10.14 -10.65 -9.76
CA VAL A 88 -9.70 -10.70 -8.36
C VAL A 88 -10.21 -9.45 -7.65
N THR A 89 -11.39 -9.58 -7.04
CA THR A 89 -12.16 -8.44 -6.48
C THR A 89 -11.98 -8.24 -4.98
N ASP A 90 -11.37 -9.20 -4.28
CA ASP A 90 -11.10 -9.17 -2.84
C ASP A 90 -9.75 -8.50 -2.49
N ARG A 91 -8.99 -8.09 -3.51
CA ARG A 91 -7.69 -7.43 -3.39
C ARG A 91 -7.60 -6.20 -4.29
N PHE A 92 -6.63 -5.36 -3.97
CA PHE A 92 -6.41 -4.08 -4.64
C PHE A 92 -5.15 -4.12 -5.51
N LEU A 93 -5.16 -3.39 -6.62
CA LEU A 93 -3.97 -3.04 -7.38
C LEU A 93 -3.00 -2.22 -6.50
N PRO A 94 -1.69 -2.24 -6.77
CA PRO A 94 -1.01 -3.05 -7.78
C PRO A 94 -0.71 -4.49 -7.31
N ASP A 95 -0.91 -4.77 -6.02
CA ASP A 95 -0.50 -5.99 -5.32
C ASP A 95 -1.05 -7.26 -5.98
N LYS A 96 -2.36 -7.31 -6.27
CA LYS A 96 -2.98 -8.46 -6.95
C LYS A 96 -2.43 -8.74 -8.35
N ALA A 97 -1.90 -7.72 -9.05
CA ALA A 97 -1.30 -7.90 -10.37
C ALA A 97 0.15 -8.35 -10.27
N ILE A 98 0.86 -7.91 -9.23
CA ILE A 98 2.22 -8.38 -8.90
C ILE A 98 2.18 -9.88 -8.62
N ASP A 99 1.22 -10.34 -7.80
CA ASP A 99 1.05 -11.75 -7.46
C ASP A 99 0.71 -12.65 -8.65
N LEU A 100 0.19 -12.11 -9.76
CA LEU A 100 0.00 -12.87 -11.00
C LEU A 100 1.26 -12.96 -11.86
N ILE A 101 2.24 -12.08 -11.63
CA ILE A 101 3.51 -12.05 -12.36
C ILE A 101 4.60 -12.82 -11.61
N ASP A 102 4.59 -12.74 -10.29
CA ASP A 102 5.50 -13.47 -9.39
C ASP A 102 5.34 -14.99 -9.54
#